data_AF-A0A6N7F4M8-F1
#
_entry.id   AF-A0A6N7F4M8-F1
#
_cell.length_a   1.000
_cell.length_b   1.000
_cell.length_c   1.000
_cell.angle_alpha   90.00
_cell.angle_beta   90.00
_cell.angle_gamma   90.00
#
_symmetry.space_group_name_H-M   'P 1'
#
loop_
_entity.id
_entity.type
_entity.pdbx_description
1 polymer ?
#
loop_
_entity_poly.entity_id
_entity_poly.type
_entity_poly.pdbx_seq_one_letter_code
_entity_poly.pdbx_strand_id
1 'polypeptide(L)'
;MSALLRSAGALGAACLLVASHAGPAGAGEAAYDIDFSLHAPQPYAANPDRDAPYGPSLAAADTAADESTGREPEPDGWLTKERKVLLLNGGAVAAIAIYGVINWDYFQGSAKSTPEGWFGRTTKSGGADKMGHLWSTYAASHLLAYLYRDWGYSDSEANGLGALSALGVQTMMELGDAYSGDFGFSYEDMAMNVAGAGAAYALGRYPALKSKLDLRVEYKPDRFGDLAGDIFTDYENQRYLLALKLDGFDVFEDSHLGYLELHVGYFTRGYDSFPQGGSDDRRRSLYVGVGVNVTKLVRMFADTAVFNYIQIPYTSIRADRDLD
;
A
#
# COMPACT_ATOMS: atom_id res chain seq x y z
N MET A 1 -4.07 28.55 10.75
CA MET A 1 -2.78 27.81 10.68
C MET A 1 -2.68 26.59 11.61
N SER A 2 -3.66 26.28 12.48
CA SER A 2 -3.58 25.10 13.39
C SER A 2 -4.62 23.99 13.14
N ALA A 3 -5.37 24.02 12.03
CA ALA A 3 -6.37 22.99 11.69
C ALA A 3 -5.95 22.05 10.54
N LEU A 4 -4.95 22.42 9.73
CA LEU A 4 -4.45 21.64 8.58
C LEU A 4 -3.42 20.56 8.94
N LEU A 5 -3.02 20.47 10.22
CA LEU A 5 -1.95 19.57 10.69
C LEU A 5 -2.47 18.36 11.49
N ARG A 6 -3.79 18.17 11.61
CA ARG A 6 -4.37 17.11 12.46
C ARG A 6 -4.95 15.90 11.71
N SER A 7 -4.96 15.89 10.37
CA SER A 7 -5.57 14.82 9.57
C SER A 7 -4.64 14.14 8.55
N ALA A 8 -3.35 14.49 8.52
CA ALA A 8 -2.37 13.92 7.57
C ALA A 8 -1.21 13.13 8.24
N GLY A 9 -1.25 12.93 9.55
CA GLY A 9 -0.18 12.28 10.31
C GLY A 9 -0.49 10.83 10.63
N ALA A 10 -0.28 9.91 9.67
CA ALA A 10 0.01 8.49 9.98
C ALA A 10 0.35 7.63 8.74
N LEU A 11 -0.06 7.98 7.52
CA LEU A 11 0.00 7.01 6.39
C LEU A 11 0.54 7.51 5.05
N GLY A 12 0.94 8.78 4.94
CA GLY A 12 1.74 9.26 3.80
C GLY A 12 3.19 8.77 3.81
N ALA A 13 3.56 7.99 4.83
CA ALA A 13 4.92 7.55 5.11
C ALA A 13 5.34 6.29 4.32
N ALA A 14 4.43 5.38 3.97
CA ALA A 14 4.83 4.06 3.43
C ALA A 14 5.00 4.02 1.89
N CYS A 15 4.65 5.09 1.16
CA CYS A 15 4.91 5.17 -0.30
C CYS A 15 5.66 6.44 -0.71
N LEU A 16 6.12 7.26 0.25
CA LEU A 16 6.85 8.50 -0.02
C LEU A 16 7.74 8.94 1.16
N LEU A 17 8.41 7.98 1.84
CA LEU A 17 9.52 8.30 2.75
C LEU A 17 10.88 7.99 2.10
N VAL A 18 11.34 8.94 1.30
CA VAL A 18 12.79 9.16 1.11
C VAL A 18 13.08 10.52 1.73
N ALA A 19 13.46 10.52 3.02
CA ALA A 19 14.31 11.53 3.65
C ALA A 19 14.33 11.36 5.18
N SER A 20 15.33 10.63 5.67
CA SER A 20 16.14 10.94 6.87
C SER A 20 17.00 9.69 7.08
N HIS A 21 18.32 9.72 7.00
CA HIS A 21 19.18 10.41 7.94
C HIS A 21 20.59 10.58 7.34
N ALA A 22 21.12 11.81 7.38
CA ALA A 22 22.55 12.06 7.35
C ALA A 22 22.84 13.23 8.30
N GLY A 23 23.58 12.99 9.39
CA GLY A 23 24.13 14.04 10.24
C GLY A 23 24.26 13.66 11.73
N PRO A 24 25.47 13.72 12.34
CA PRO A 24 25.74 13.20 13.67
C PRO A 24 25.57 14.22 14.82
N ALA A 25 25.42 13.65 16.02
CA ALA A 25 25.86 14.10 17.35
C ALA A 25 25.47 15.50 17.88
N GLY A 26 24.70 15.47 18.98
CA GLY A 26 24.90 16.33 20.15
C GLY A 26 23.85 17.42 20.40
N ALA A 27 22.99 17.22 21.41
CA ALA A 27 22.74 18.13 22.54
C ALA A 27 21.34 17.95 23.16
N GLY A 28 21.30 17.77 24.49
CA GLY A 28 20.26 18.31 25.38
C GLY A 28 19.00 17.48 25.62
N GLU A 29 18.99 16.71 26.70
CA GLU A 29 17.76 16.21 27.34
C GLU A 29 16.90 17.37 27.86
N ALA A 30 15.61 17.35 27.55
CA ALA A 30 14.57 18.05 28.30
C ALA A 30 13.37 17.11 28.45
N ALA A 31 13.19 16.57 29.65
CA ALA A 31 12.05 15.75 30.02
C ALA A 31 10.77 16.61 30.04
N TYR A 32 9.72 16.13 29.36
CA TYR A 32 8.36 16.61 29.52
C TYR A 32 7.53 15.48 30.12
N ASP A 33 7.07 15.66 31.36
CA ASP A 33 6.11 14.77 32.01
C ASP A 33 4.74 14.92 31.34
N ILE A 34 4.17 13.80 30.88
CA ILE A 34 2.80 13.72 30.34
C ILE A 34 1.92 13.05 31.41
N ASP A 35 0.89 13.76 31.86
CA ASP A 35 -0.14 13.28 32.78
C ASP A 35 -1.10 12.30 32.06
N PHE A 36 -1.37 11.15 32.68
CA PHE A 36 -2.19 10.03 32.18
C PHE A 36 -3.59 9.97 32.84
N SER A 37 -4.21 11.11 33.16
CA SER A 37 -5.56 11.13 33.72
C SER A 37 -6.64 10.85 32.67
N LEU A 38 -6.94 9.57 32.45
CA LEU A 38 -8.02 9.05 31.59
C LEU A 38 -9.41 9.51 32.10
N HIS A 39 -10.07 10.39 31.36
CA HIS A 39 -11.52 10.60 31.46
C HIS A 39 -12.24 9.65 30.49
N ALA A 40 -13.18 8.85 31.00
CA ALA A 40 -13.97 7.92 30.20
C ALA A 40 -14.90 8.67 29.22
N PRO A 41 -14.88 8.38 27.90
CA PRO A 41 -15.86 8.94 26.98
C PRO A 41 -17.23 8.25 27.09
N GLN A 42 -18.29 9.05 26.99
CA GLN A 42 -19.69 8.62 26.96
C GLN A 42 -20.03 7.90 25.64
N PRO A 43 -20.97 6.93 25.63
CA PRO A 43 -21.32 6.17 24.43
C PRO A 43 -22.03 7.04 23.39
N TYR A 44 -21.59 6.94 22.13
CA TYR A 44 -22.15 7.64 20.97
C TYR A 44 -23.43 6.95 20.50
N ALA A 45 -24.51 7.71 20.29
CA ALA A 45 -25.79 7.22 19.79
C ALA A 45 -25.73 6.94 18.27
N ALA A 46 -26.29 5.81 17.83
CA ALA A 46 -26.34 5.41 16.44
C ALA A 46 -27.21 6.36 15.59
N ASN A 47 -26.68 6.82 14.46
CA ASN A 47 -27.38 7.60 13.43
C ASN A 47 -27.72 6.68 12.24
N PRO A 48 -29.00 6.46 11.89
CA PRO A 48 -29.46 5.45 10.93
C PRO A 48 -29.22 5.79 9.43
N ASP A 49 -28.62 6.92 9.07
CA ASP A 49 -28.34 7.28 7.67
C ASP A 49 -26.94 6.86 7.16
N ARG A 50 -26.28 5.88 7.81
CA ARG A 50 -24.91 5.44 7.48
C ARG A 50 -24.79 4.13 6.68
N ASP A 51 -25.90 3.49 6.32
CA ASP A 51 -25.89 2.12 5.78
C ASP A 51 -25.87 2.05 4.23
N ALA A 52 -25.15 2.98 3.58
CA ALA A 52 -24.79 2.83 2.17
C ALA A 52 -23.35 2.28 2.06
N PRO A 53 -23.05 1.35 1.13
CA PRO A 53 -21.77 0.63 1.11
C PRO A 53 -20.56 1.53 0.76
N TYR A 54 -19.95 2.05 1.82
CA TYR A 54 -18.62 2.63 2.08
C TYR A 54 -17.63 2.91 0.92
N GLY A 55 -17.63 4.16 0.46
CA GLY A 55 -16.48 5.09 0.45
C GLY A 55 -16.90 6.35 1.22
N PRO A 56 -16.02 7.33 1.57
CA PRO A 56 -16.47 8.50 2.32
C PRO A 56 -17.54 9.25 1.51
N SER A 57 -18.80 9.18 1.97
CA SER A 57 -19.89 10.00 1.45
C SER A 57 -19.75 11.39 2.06
N LEU A 58 -19.27 12.33 1.24
CA LEU A 58 -19.52 13.75 1.42
C LEU A 58 -20.30 14.25 0.21
N ALA A 59 -21.54 13.80 0.07
CA ALA A 59 -22.56 14.47 -0.73
C ALA A 59 -23.96 13.93 -0.39
N ALA A 60 -24.70 14.63 0.49
CA ALA A 60 -26.15 14.89 0.38
C ALA A 60 -26.70 15.53 1.67
N ALA A 61 -26.71 16.85 1.70
CA ALA A 61 -27.70 17.73 2.34
C ALA A 61 -27.62 19.02 1.50
N ASP A 62 -28.63 19.61 0.88
CA ASP A 62 -30.08 19.50 0.92
C ASP A 62 -30.59 19.76 -0.51
N THR A 63 -31.65 19.09 -0.95
CA THR A 63 -32.51 19.64 -2.01
C THR A 63 -33.55 20.55 -1.36
N ALA A 64 -33.15 21.79 -1.12
CA ALA A 64 -34.07 22.92 -1.05
C ALA A 64 -33.63 23.90 -2.14
N ALA A 65 -34.53 24.19 -3.07
CA ALA A 65 -34.28 25.12 -4.16
C ALA A 65 -33.88 26.49 -3.60
N ASP A 66 -32.67 26.93 -3.93
CA ASP A 66 -32.30 28.35 -3.90
C ASP A 66 -31.64 28.71 -5.23
N GLU A 67 -32.12 29.81 -5.79
CA GLU A 67 -31.75 30.33 -7.08
C GLU A 67 -30.39 31.05 -7.00
N SER A 68 -29.60 30.90 -8.06
CA SER A 68 -28.45 31.75 -8.40
C SER A 68 -27.25 31.73 -7.42
N THR A 69 -26.21 31.00 -7.81
CA THR A 69 -24.93 31.61 -8.22
C THR A 69 -24.03 30.49 -8.76
N GLY A 70 -23.68 30.58 -10.04
CA GLY A 70 -22.66 29.70 -10.64
C GLY A 70 -21.29 30.03 -10.06
N ARG A 71 -20.99 29.54 -8.86
CA ARG A 71 -19.66 29.64 -8.28
C ARG A 71 -18.87 28.43 -8.75
N GLU A 72 -18.08 28.61 -9.81
CA GLU A 72 -17.00 27.69 -10.11
C GLU A 72 -16.13 27.52 -8.86
N PRO A 73 -15.66 26.30 -8.55
CA PRO A 73 -14.80 26.08 -7.39
C PRO A 73 -13.57 26.97 -7.53
N GLU A 74 -13.37 27.89 -6.57
CA GLU A 74 -12.19 28.76 -6.57
C GLU A 74 -10.92 27.89 -6.53
N PRO A 75 -9.90 28.20 -7.35
CA PRO A 75 -8.67 27.42 -7.38
C PRO A 75 -7.93 27.62 -6.07
N ASP A 76 -8.12 26.69 -5.14
CA ASP A 76 -7.43 26.69 -3.85
C ASP A 76 -5.96 26.26 -4.08
N GLY A 77 -5.14 27.26 -4.41
CA GLY A 77 -3.69 27.17 -4.60
C GLY A 77 -3.20 27.71 -5.95
N TRP A 78 -1.99 28.27 -5.94
CA TRP A 78 -1.26 28.77 -7.12
C TRP A 78 -0.90 27.67 -8.16
N LEU A 79 -1.30 26.42 -7.94
CA LEU A 79 -1.04 25.25 -8.79
C LEU A 79 -2.36 24.64 -9.27
N THR A 80 -2.52 24.50 -10.59
CA THR A 80 -3.63 23.72 -11.17
C THR A 80 -3.50 22.24 -10.78
N LYS A 81 -4.63 21.51 -10.76
CA LYS A 81 -4.65 20.08 -10.42
C LYS A 81 -3.77 19.22 -11.34
N GLU A 82 -3.66 19.59 -12.62
CA GLU A 82 -2.77 18.94 -13.59
C GLU A 82 -1.30 19.16 -13.22
N ARG A 83 -0.96 20.38 -12.78
CA ARG A 83 0.40 20.69 -12.34
C ARG A 83 0.75 19.98 -11.04
N LYS A 84 -0.21 19.82 -10.12
CA LYS A 84 -0.03 18.99 -8.90
C LYS A 84 0.30 17.54 -9.26
N VAL A 85 -0.43 16.94 -10.22
CA VAL A 85 -0.16 15.57 -10.72
C VAL A 85 1.24 15.47 -11.32
N LEU A 86 1.61 16.39 -12.23
CA LEU A 86 2.93 16.38 -12.87
C LEU A 86 4.07 16.50 -11.85
N LEU A 87 3.95 17.44 -10.90
CA LEU A 87 4.96 17.65 -9.86
C LEU A 87 5.08 16.45 -8.93
N LEU A 88 3.97 15.83 -8.53
CA LEU A 88 4.00 14.64 -7.67
C LEU A 88 4.67 13.46 -8.38
N ASN A 89 4.30 13.18 -9.63
CA ASN A 89 4.89 12.08 -10.40
C ASN A 89 6.37 12.31 -10.68
N GLY A 90 6.73 13.52 -11.14
CA GLY A 90 8.13 13.88 -11.37
C GLY A 90 8.95 13.84 -10.08
N GLY A 91 8.38 14.30 -8.97
CA GLY A 91 9.00 14.21 -7.64
C GLY A 91 9.19 12.78 -7.17
N ALA A 92 8.21 11.90 -7.37
CA ALA A 92 8.31 10.48 -7.04
C ALA A 92 9.41 9.77 -7.85
N VAL A 93 9.47 10.01 -9.16
CA VAL A 93 10.55 9.47 -10.02
C VAL A 93 11.92 9.99 -9.58
N ALA A 94 12.03 11.28 -9.27
CA ALA A 94 13.28 11.86 -8.77
C ALA A 94 13.69 11.26 -7.42
N ALA A 95 12.74 11.06 -6.50
CA ALA A 95 12.99 10.45 -5.20
C ALA A 95 13.48 9.01 -5.32
N ILE A 96 12.85 8.19 -6.19
CA ILE A 96 13.30 6.82 -6.47
C ILE A 96 14.68 6.82 -7.12
N ALA A 97 14.94 7.69 -8.09
CA ALA A 97 16.26 7.77 -8.72
C ALA A 97 17.35 8.12 -7.70
N ILE A 98 17.10 9.08 -6.80
CA ILE A 98 18.03 9.44 -5.72
C ILE A 98 18.23 8.24 -4.77
N TYR A 99 17.14 7.59 -4.35
CA TYR A 99 17.22 6.43 -3.47
C TYR A 99 17.98 5.27 -4.11
N GLY A 100 17.72 4.98 -5.38
CA GLY A 100 18.39 3.94 -6.15
C GLY A 100 19.87 4.20 -6.37
N VAL A 101 20.31 5.47 -6.48
CA VAL A 101 21.74 5.82 -6.47
C VAL A 101 22.36 5.53 -5.10
N ILE A 102 21.64 5.80 -4.01
CA ILE A 102 22.16 5.63 -2.64
C ILE A 102 22.19 4.16 -2.21
N ASN A 103 21.20 3.36 -2.61
CA ASN A 103 20.96 2.03 -2.04
C ASN A 103 21.03 0.87 -3.06
N TRP A 104 20.87 1.13 -4.37
CA TRP A 104 20.73 0.08 -5.39
C TRP A 104 21.71 0.23 -6.56
N ASP A 105 22.78 1.00 -6.38
CA ASP A 105 23.87 1.19 -7.34
C ASP A 105 23.43 1.63 -8.76
N TYR A 106 22.37 2.45 -8.84
CA TYR A 106 21.94 3.03 -10.12
C TYR A 106 23.07 3.80 -10.80
N PHE A 107 23.14 3.65 -12.12
CA PHE A 107 24.15 4.26 -13.01
C PHE A 107 25.59 3.77 -12.80
N GLN A 108 25.80 2.71 -12.01
CA GLN A 108 27.11 2.05 -11.90
C GLN A 108 27.32 0.96 -12.96
N GLY A 109 26.26 0.58 -13.70
CA GLY A 109 26.29 -0.37 -14.80
C GLY A 109 25.90 0.25 -16.15
N SER A 110 26.16 -0.50 -17.23
CA SER A 110 25.56 -0.24 -18.54
C SER A 110 24.15 -0.83 -18.60
N ALA A 111 23.25 -0.20 -19.36
CA ALA A 111 21.90 -0.69 -19.62
C ALA A 111 21.87 -2.21 -19.93
N LYS A 112 21.16 -2.98 -19.11
CA LYS A 112 20.96 -4.41 -19.27
C LYS A 112 19.54 -4.82 -18.92
N SER A 113 19.02 -5.80 -19.65
CA SER A 113 17.79 -6.51 -19.28
C SER A 113 18.19 -7.90 -18.79
N THR A 114 17.66 -8.27 -17.63
CA THR A 114 17.99 -9.52 -16.95
C THR A 114 16.67 -10.23 -16.66
N PRO A 115 16.34 -11.30 -17.38
CA PRO A 115 15.23 -12.17 -16.99
C PRO A 115 15.52 -12.77 -15.61
N GLU A 116 14.72 -12.40 -14.62
CA GLU A 116 14.90 -12.88 -13.23
C GLU A 116 14.15 -14.19 -12.96
N GLY A 117 13.27 -14.56 -13.90
CA GLY A 117 12.36 -15.68 -13.77
C GLY A 117 11.11 -15.35 -12.94
N TRP A 118 10.18 -16.29 -12.94
CA TRP A 118 8.91 -16.18 -12.22
C TRP A 118 9.05 -16.73 -10.78
N PHE A 119 8.04 -17.46 -10.32
CA PHE A 119 7.97 -18.09 -9.01
C PHE A 119 8.85 -19.34 -8.87
N GLY A 120 10.03 -19.39 -9.48
CA GLY A 120 10.92 -20.55 -9.47
C GLY A 120 11.75 -20.64 -8.18
N ARG A 121 12.06 -21.85 -7.71
CA ARG A 121 12.91 -22.05 -6.51
C ARG A 121 14.27 -21.38 -6.64
N THR A 122 14.83 -21.40 -7.85
CA THR A 122 16.18 -20.93 -8.15
C THR A 122 16.28 -19.43 -8.42
N THR A 123 15.17 -18.69 -8.39
CA THR A 123 15.21 -17.23 -8.54
C THR A 123 15.67 -16.56 -7.24
N LYS A 124 16.11 -15.29 -7.32
CA LYS A 124 16.76 -14.58 -6.21
C LYS A 124 15.92 -14.56 -4.92
N SER A 125 14.60 -14.41 -5.05
CA SER A 125 13.66 -14.28 -3.93
C SER A 125 12.55 -15.36 -3.95
N GLY A 126 12.70 -16.37 -4.81
CA GLY A 126 11.66 -17.37 -5.07
C GLY A 126 10.42 -16.80 -5.74
N GLY A 127 10.48 -15.60 -6.33
CA GLY A 127 9.34 -14.90 -6.93
C GLY A 127 8.52 -14.06 -5.94
N ALA A 128 9.01 -13.84 -4.72
CA ALA A 128 8.35 -12.93 -3.78
C ALA A 128 8.47 -11.46 -4.23
N ASP A 129 9.58 -11.10 -4.88
CA ASP A 129 9.75 -9.84 -5.61
C ASP A 129 8.60 -9.56 -6.60
N LYS A 130 8.19 -10.55 -7.37
CA LYS A 130 7.09 -10.46 -8.35
C LYS A 130 5.80 -10.04 -7.66
N MET A 131 5.54 -10.57 -6.47
CA MET A 131 4.39 -10.17 -5.66
C MET A 131 4.56 -8.78 -5.03
N GLY A 132 5.79 -8.39 -4.67
CA GLY A 132 6.15 -7.05 -4.24
C GLY A 132 5.84 -5.99 -5.29
N HIS A 133 6.24 -6.22 -6.54
CA HIS A 133 5.92 -5.36 -7.69
C HIS A 133 4.41 -5.23 -7.91
N LEU A 134 3.68 -6.35 -7.87
CA LEU A 134 2.23 -6.34 -8.00
C LEU A 134 1.55 -5.57 -6.86
N TRP A 135 1.89 -5.88 -5.60
CA TRP A 135 1.25 -5.26 -4.44
C TRP A 135 1.60 -3.78 -4.30
N SER A 136 2.87 -3.41 -4.46
CA SER A 136 3.31 -2.01 -4.34
C SER A 136 2.67 -1.14 -5.42
N THR A 137 2.61 -1.62 -6.66
CA THR A 137 1.91 -0.91 -7.75
C THR A 137 0.42 -0.79 -7.46
N TYR A 138 -0.21 -1.86 -6.96
CA TYR A 138 -1.62 -1.85 -6.55
C TYR A 138 -1.91 -0.80 -5.46
N ALA A 139 -1.14 -0.81 -4.38
CA ALA A 139 -1.33 0.09 -3.25
C ALA A 139 -1.04 1.55 -3.64
N ALA A 140 0.05 1.80 -4.37
CA ALA A 140 0.40 3.13 -4.86
C ALA A 140 -0.68 3.69 -5.79
N SER A 141 -1.27 2.85 -6.64
CA SER A 141 -2.35 3.26 -7.55
C SER A 141 -3.56 3.82 -6.79
N HIS A 142 -4.02 3.13 -5.74
CA HIS A 142 -5.15 3.60 -4.95
C HIS A 142 -4.80 4.81 -4.07
N LEU A 143 -3.57 4.91 -3.57
CA LEU A 143 -3.10 6.09 -2.84
C LEU A 143 -3.09 7.33 -3.76
N LEU A 144 -2.50 7.21 -4.94
CA LEU A 144 -2.47 8.31 -5.92
C LEU A 144 -3.88 8.68 -6.39
N ALA A 145 -4.74 7.69 -6.64
CA ALA A 145 -6.14 7.96 -6.96
C ALA A 145 -6.87 8.70 -5.82
N TYR A 146 -6.58 8.39 -4.55
CA TYR A 146 -7.11 9.15 -3.41
C TYR A 146 -6.66 10.62 -3.44
N LEU A 147 -5.37 10.87 -3.64
CA LEU A 147 -4.83 12.23 -3.75
C LEU A 147 -5.42 13.01 -4.94
N TYR A 148 -5.63 12.34 -6.07
CA TYR A 148 -6.19 13.00 -7.26
C TYR A 148 -7.67 13.33 -7.08
N ARG A 149 -8.46 12.51 -6.38
CA ARG A 149 -9.83 12.89 -5.98
C ARG A 149 -9.82 14.12 -5.09
N ASP A 150 -8.92 14.18 -4.11
CA ASP A 150 -8.74 15.33 -3.22
C ASP A 150 -8.37 16.62 -3.99
N TRP A 151 -7.72 16.49 -5.14
CA TRP A 151 -7.42 17.62 -6.04
C TRP A 151 -8.53 17.95 -7.06
N GLY A 152 -9.70 17.33 -6.95
CA GLY A 152 -10.87 17.65 -7.77
C GLY A 152 -10.93 16.95 -9.12
N TYR A 153 -10.28 15.78 -9.27
CA TYR A 153 -10.57 14.86 -10.38
C TYR A 153 -11.80 14.01 -10.06
N SER A 154 -12.60 13.68 -11.07
CA SER A 154 -13.70 12.72 -10.90
C SER A 154 -13.16 11.33 -10.50
N ASP A 155 -14.01 10.50 -9.90
CA ASP A 155 -13.60 9.14 -9.46
C ASP A 155 -12.98 8.32 -10.59
N SER A 156 -13.54 8.40 -11.80
CA SER A 156 -13.03 7.68 -12.96
C SER A 156 -11.68 8.22 -13.44
N GLU A 157 -11.52 9.53 -13.49
CA GLU A 157 -10.24 10.17 -13.85
C GLU A 157 -9.17 9.86 -12.83
N ALA A 158 -9.47 10.03 -11.54
CA ALA A 158 -8.55 9.77 -10.45
C ALA A 158 -8.13 8.30 -10.39
N ASN A 159 -9.05 7.36 -10.60
CA ASN A 159 -8.74 5.93 -10.65
C ASN A 159 -7.81 5.59 -11.82
N GLY A 160 -8.10 6.12 -13.01
CA GLY A 160 -7.26 5.93 -14.20
C GLY A 160 -5.87 6.56 -14.04
N LEU A 161 -5.82 7.82 -13.62
CA LEU A 161 -4.57 8.56 -13.38
C LEU A 161 -3.74 7.90 -12.29
N GLY A 162 -4.36 7.48 -11.17
CA GLY A 162 -3.64 6.80 -10.09
C GLY A 162 -2.95 5.52 -10.56
N ALA A 163 -3.67 4.68 -11.32
CA ALA A 163 -3.11 3.45 -11.89
C ALA A 163 -1.98 3.72 -12.90
N LEU A 164 -2.16 4.68 -13.82
CA LEU A 164 -1.15 5.06 -14.80
C LEU A 164 0.08 5.70 -14.16
N SER A 165 -0.11 6.54 -13.15
CA SER A 165 0.96 7.17 -12.39
C SER A 165 1.79 6.15 -11.63
N ALA A 166 1.17 5.23 -10.90
CA ALA A 166 1.90 4.16 -10.21
C ALA A 166 2.68 3.28 -11.19
N LEU A 167 2.06 2.87 -12.31
CA LEU A 167 2.73 2.10 -13.35
C LEU A 167 3.91 2.86 -13.96
N GLY A 168 3.74 4.16 -14.25
CA GLY A 168 4.79 5.01 -14.80
C GLY A 168 5.98 5.14 -13.84
N VAL A 169 5.72 5.35 -12.55
CA VAL A 169 6.75 5.39 -11.50
C VAL A 169 7.51 4.07 -11.41
N GLN A 170 6.80 2.94 -11.41
CA GLN A 170 7.40 1.61 -11.36
C GLN A 170 8.20 1.29 -12.63
N THR A 171 7.70 1.71 -13.80
CA THR A 171 8.46 1.59 -15.06
C THR A 171 9.79 2.36 -14.98
N MET A 172 9.81 3.54 -14.36
CA MET A 172 11.05 4.30 -14.17
C MET A 172 12.00 3.62 -13.18
N MET A 173 11.48 2.89 -12.18
CA MET A 173 12.30 2.06 -11.29
C MET A 173 12.98 0.93 -12.07
N GLU A 174 12.22 0.13 -12.83
CA GLU A 174 12.78 -0.94 -13.69
C GLU A 174 13.82 -0.43 -14.69
N LEU A 175 13.58 0.75 -15.26
CA LEU A 175 14.55 1.40 -16.13
C LEU A 175 15.80 1.82 -15.36
N GLY A 176 15.68 2.23 -14.10
CA GLY A 176 16.82 2.47 -13.22
C GLY A 176 17.59 1.19 -12.92
N ASP A 177 16.89 0.09 -12.63
CA ASP A 177 17.48 -1.23 -12.42
C ASP A 177 18.29 -1.68 -13.63
N ALA A 178 17.86 -1.33 -14.84
CA ALA A 178 18.62 -1.56 -16.07
C ALA A 178 20.05 -1.01 -16.03
N TYR A 179 20.31 0.07 -15.28
CA TYR A 179 21.62 0.70 -15.14
C TYR A 179 22.30 0.39 -13.80
N SER A 180 21.76 -0.55 -13.01
CA SER A 180 22.37 -0.98 -11.76
C SER A 180 23.55 -1.94 -11.98
N GLY A 181 24.52 -1.91 -11.05
CA GLY A 181 25.55 -2.93 -10.95
C GLY A 181 24.95 -4.32 -10.66
N ASP A 182 23.96 -4.38 -9.78
CA ASP A 182 23.45 -5.61 -9.16
C ASP A 182 22.09 -6.08 -9.70
N PHE A 183 21.27 -5.16 -10.21
CA PHE A 183 19.94 -5.43 -10.77
C PHE A 183 19.92 -5.23 -12.29
N GLY A 184 18.82 -5.58 -12.97
CA GLY A 184 18.61 -5.30 -14.40
C GLY A 184 17.12 -5.20 -14.72
N PHE A 185 16.77 -4.61 -15.87
CA PHE A 185 15.35 -4.51 -16.27
C PHE A 185 14.74 -5.89 -16.43
N SER A 186 13.66 -6.14 -15.69
CA SER A 186 12.96 -7.42 -15.63
C SER A 186 11.57 -7.30 -16.27
N TYR A 187 11.33 -8.06 -17.34
CA TYR A 187 10.00 -8.03 -17.96
C TYR A 187 8.97 -8.77 -17.09
N GLU A 188 9.41 -9.71 -16.24
CA GLU A 188 8.57 -10.35 -15.24
C GLU A 188 8.07 -9.34 -14.19
N ASP A 189 8.95 -8.49 -13.66
CA ASP A 189 8.55 -7.44 -12.72
C ASP A 189 7.67 -6.39 -13.38
N MET A 190 8.01 -5.97 -14.59
CA MET A 190 7.16 -5.06 -15.36
C MET A 190 5.77 -5.65 -15.62
N ALA A 191 5.66 -6.96 -15.91
CA ALA A 191 4.37 -7.63 -16.06
C ALA A 191 3.56 -7.62 -14.76
N MET A 192 4.22 -7.80 -13.61
CA MET A 192 3.59 -7.73 -12.30
C MET A 192 3.18 -6.30 -11.91
N ASN A 193 3.97 -5.29 -12.27
CA ASN A 193 3.60 -3.88 -12.15
C ASN A 193 2.32 -3.60 -12.95
N VAL A 194 2.24 -4.05 -14.20
CA VAL A 194 1.02 -3.94 -15.02
C VAL A 194 -0.16 -4.67 -14.38
N ALA A 195 0.05 -5.88 -13.85
CA ALA A 195 -1.00 -6.64 -13.16
C ALA A 195 -1.50 -5.90 -11.90
N GLY A 196 -0.61 -5.30 -11.11
CA GLY A 196 -0.94 -4.51 -9.93
C GLY A 196 -1.76 -3.25 -10.26
N ALA A 197 -1.33 -2.49 -11.27
CA ALA A 197 -2.06 -1.32 -11.77
C ALA A 197 -3.45 -1.72 -12.32
N GLY A 198 -3.52 -2.84 -13.06
CA GLY A 198 -4.77 -3.39 -13.58
C GLY A 198 -5.75 -3.82 -12.48
N ALA A 199 -5.25 -4.52 -11.46
CA ALA A 199 -6.03 -4.91 -10.28
C ALA A 199 -6.55 -3.67 -9.53
N ALA A 200 -5.72 -2.64 -9.36
CA ALA A 200 -6.13 -1.40 -8.72
C ALA A 200 -7.22 -0.69 -9.52
N TYR A 201 -7.02 -0.54 -10.83
CA TYR A 201 -8.01 0.06 -11.73
C TYR A 201 -9.34 -0.69 -11.68
N ALA A 202 -9.31 -2.02 -11.78
CA ALA A 202 -10.51 -2.86 -11.73
C ALA A 202 -11.26 -2.70 -10.40
N LEU A 203 -10.56 -2.80 -9.26
CA LEU A 203 -11.19 -2.62 -7.94
C LEU A 203 -11.67 -1.18 -7.71
N GLY A 204 -11.01 -0.17 -8.29
CA GLY A 204 -11.50 1.20 -8.25
C GLY A 204 -12.72 1.44 -9.15
N ARG A 205 -12.86 0.66 -10.23
CA ARG A 205 -13.98 0.76 -11.19
C ARG A 205 -15.22 -0.01 -10.75
N TYR A 206 -15.06 -1.08 -9.99
CA TYR A 206 -16.13 -1.99 -9.58
C TYR A 206 -16.25 -2.06 -8.04
N PRO A 207 -17.06 -1.17 -7.41
CA PRO A 207 -17.22 -1.13 -5.95
C PRO A 207 -17.68 -2.45 -5.33
N ALA A 208 -18.56 -3.18 -6.00
CA ALA A 208 -19.03 -4.49 -5.56
C ALA A 208 -17.90 -5.54 -5.46
N LEU A 209 -16.83 -5.39 -6.24
CA LEU A 209 -15.65 -6.24 -6.14
C LEU A 209 -14.72 -5.75 -5.02
N LYS A 210 -14.55 -4.43 -4.90
CA LYS A 210 -13.73 -3.79 -3.84
C LYS A 210 -14.25 -4.08 -2.43
N SER A 211 -15.58 -4.17 -2.26
CA SER A 211 -16.16 -4.52 -0.95
C SER A 211 -15.81 -5.96 -0.54
N LYS A 212 -15.53 -6.85 -1.51
CA LYS A 212 -15.27 -8.28 -1.27
C LYS A 212 -13.80 -8.65 -1.28
N LEU A 213 -12.96 -7.94 -2.03
CA LEU A 213 -11.56 -8.33 -2.24
C LEU A 213 -10.59 -7.25 -1.79
N ASP A 214 -9.55 -7.68 -1.07
CA ASP A 214 -8.36 -6.87 -0.80
C ASP A 214 -7.11 -7.65 -1.18
N LEU A 215 -6.17 -6.97 -1.83
CA LEU A 215 -4.80 -7.47 -1.97
C LEU A 215 -3.94 -6.84 -0.87
N ARG A 216 -3.39 -7.68 0.00
CA ARG A 216 -2.65 -7.24 1.18
C ARG A 216 -1.24 -7.81 1.23
N VAL A 217 -0.38 -7.11 1.95
CA VAL A 217 0.91 -7.63 2.41
C VAL A 217 0.89 -7.73 3.94
N GLU A 218 1.40 -8.83 4.46
CA GLU A 218 1.78 -8.97 5.86
C GLU A 218 3.29 -8.86 5.94
N TYR A 219 3.81 -7.97 6.78
CA TYR A 219 5.22 -7.93 7.13
C TYR A 219 5.40 -8.40 8.57
N LYS A 220 6.29 -9.37 8.78
CA LYS A 220 6.66 -9.86 10.11
C LYS A 220 8.17 -10.01 10.15
N PRO A 221 8.91 -9.01 10.67
CA PRO A 221 10.35 -9.13 10.80
C PRO A 221 10.70 -10.17 11.87
N ASP A 222 11.87 -10.80 11.73
CA ASP A 222 12.40 -11.74 12.72
C ASP A 222 12.84 -11.04 14.00
N ARG A 223 13.32 -9.78 13.91
CA ARG A 223 13.64 -8.94 15.06
C ARG A 223 13.03 -7.55 14.90
N PHE A 224 12.57 -6.96 16.00
CA PHE A 224 12.03 -5.59 15.99
C PHE A 224 13.02 -4.53 15.48
N GLY A 225 14.33 -4.77 15.62
CA GLY A 225 15.37 -3.88 15.09
C GLY A 225 15.42 -3.83 13.56
N ASP A 226 14.90 -4.85 12.88
CA ASP A 226 14.91 -4.95 11.41
C ASP A 226 13.85 -4.04 10.78
N LEU A 227 12.91 -3.50 11.58
CA LEU A 227 11.98 -2.45 11.15
C LEU A 227 12.69 -1.15 10.72
N ALA A 228 13.95 -0.96 11.13
CA ALA A 228 14.77 0.17 10.70
C ALA A 228 15.55 -0.10 9.38
N GLY A 229 15.45 -1.31 8.82
CA GLY A 229 16.09 -1.73 7.58
C GLY A 229 15.22 -1.51 6.33
N ASP A 230 15.63 -2.09 5.20
CA ASP A 230 14.88 -2.05 3.95
C ASP A 230 13.71 -3.04 3.98
N ILE A 231 12.59 -2.59 4.56
CA ILE A 231 11.36 -3.38 4.65
C ILE A 231 10.74 -3.67 3.28
N PHE A 232 11.12 -2.94 2.22
CA PHE A 232 10.51 -3.09 0.89
C PHE A 232 11.12 -4.27 0.13
N THR A 233 12.43 -4.48 0.28
CA THR A 233 13.14 -5.59 -0.37
C THR A 233 13.35 -6.80 0.54
N ASP A 234 13.02 -6.71 1.83
CA ASP A 234 13.00 -7.84 2.78
C ASP A 234 11.82 -8.78 2.48
N TYR A 235 11.90 -9.46 1.34
CA TYR A 235 10.85 -10.31 0.81
C TYR A 235 10.61 -11.55 1.67
N GLU A 236 11.65 -12.07 2.33
CA GLU A 236 11.50 -13.24 3.17
C GLU A 236 10.68 -12.95 4.45
N ASN A 237 10.55 -11.70 4.88
CA ASN A 237 9.65 -11.35 5.99
C ASN A 237 8.27 -10.87 5.53
N GLN A 238 8.05 -10.80 4.22
CA GLN A 238 6.75 -10.48 3.63
C GLN A 238 5.91 -11.74 3.36
N ARG A 239 4.58 -11.56 3.33
CA ARG A 239 3.61 -12.49 2.76
C ARG A 239 2.56 -11.71 2.00
N TYR A 240 2.26 -12.13 0.79
CA TYR A 240 1.26 -11.47 -0.04
C TYR A 240 0.00 -12.33 -0.10
N LEU A 241 -1.16 -11.68 -0.02
CA LEU A 241 -2.43 -12.38 0.04
C LEU A 241 -3.56 -11.65 -0.66
N LEU A 242 -4.49 -12.43 -1.18
CA LEU A 242 -5.81 -12.00 -1.55
C LEU A 242 -6.77 -12.39 -0.40
N ALA A 243 -7.42 -11.41 0.19
CA ALA A 243 -8.43 -11.59 1.21
C ALA A 243 -9.82 -11.44 0.60
N LEU A 244 -10.64 -12.49 0.71
CA LEU A 244 -12.07 -12.47 0.45
C LEU A 244 -12.78 -12.13 1.76
N LYS A 245 -13.30 -10.91 1.84
CA LYS A 245 -14.02 -10.36 2.99
C LYS A 245 -15.48 -10.78 2.96
N LEU A 246 -15.95 -11.43 4.02
CA LEU A 246 -17.33 -11.92 4.05
C LEU A 246 -18.35 -10.80 4.25
N ASP A 247 -18.02 -9.74 5.00
CA ASP A 247 -18.88 -8.54 5.12
C ASP A 247 -19.11 -7.81 3.79
N GLY A 248 -18.29 -8.07 2.77
CA GLY A 248 -18.54 -7.56 1.43
C GLY A 248 -19.80 -8.14 0.78
N PHE A 249 -20.40 -9.20 1.33
CA PHE A 249 -21.64 -9.84 0.85
C PHE A 249 -22.82 -9.52 1.76
N ASP A 250 -23.92 -9.05 1.17
CA ASP A 250 -25.13 -8.60 1.87
C ASP A 250 -25.68 -9.64 2.87
N VAL A 251 -25.59 -10.94 2.54
CA VAL A 251 -26.03 -12.04 3.42
C VAL A 251 -25.21 -12.19 4.70
N PHE A 252 -23.97 -11.69 4.72
CA PHE A 252 -23.05 -11.80 5.84
C PHE A 252 -22.72 -10.46 6.49
N GLU A 253 -23.08 -9.33 5.87
CA GLU A 253 -22.75 -7.97 6.29
C GLU A 253 -23.06 -7.73 7.78
N ASP A 254 -24.29 -8.04 8.23
CA ASP A 254 -24.72 -7.86 9.62
C ASP A 254 -24.62 -9.13 10.48
N SER A 255 -23.94 -10.16 9.97
CA SER A 255 -23.77 -11.42 10.69
C SER A 255 -22.43 -11.51 11.40
N HIS A 256 -22.32 -12.43 12.37
CA HIS A 256 -21.02 -12.77 12.97
C HIS A 256 -19.98 -13.25 11.94
N LEU A 257 -20.43 -13.81 10.81
CA LEU A 257 -19.53 -14.25 9.74
C LEU A 257 -18.91 -13.06 8.99
N GLY A 258 -19.52 -11.87 9.01
CA GLY A 258 -18.96 -10.67 8.40
C GLY A 258 -17.63 -10.22 9.01
N TYR A 259 -17.30 -10.71 10.22
CA TYR A 259 -15.98 -10.48 10.84
C TYR A 259 -14.91 -11.48 10.39
N LEU A 260 -15.24 -12.41 9.50
CA LEU A 260 -14.31 -13.39 8.98
C LEU A 260 -13.91 -13.06 7.53
N GLU A 261 -12.74 -13.54 7.16
CA GLU A 261 -12.19 -13.46 5.81
C GLU A 261 -11.60 -14.81 5.41
N LEU A 262 -11.63 -15.10 4.12
CA LEU A 262 -10.91 -16.24 3.54
C LEU A 262 -9.66 -15.72 2.83
N HIS A 263 -8.51 -16.34 3.10
CA HIS A 263 -7.22 -15.91 2.56
C HIS A 263 -6.68 -16.97 1.61
N VAL A 264 -6.09 -16.50 0.50
CA VAL A 264 -5.12 -17.26 -0.29
C VAL A 264 -3.87 -16.40 -0.43
N GLY A 265 -2.70 -16.97 -0.26
CA GLY A 265 -1.47 -16.19 -0.34
C GLY A 265 -0.22 -16.98 -0.66
N TYR A 266 0.85 -16.22 -0.88
CA TYR A 266 2.17 -16.69 -1.29
C TYR A 266 3.25 -16.01 -0.45
N PHE A 267 4.28 -16.77 -0.08
CA PHE A 267 5.46 -16.23 0.58
C PHE A 267 6.68 -17.13 0.39
N THR A 268 7.86 -16.57 0.63
CA THR A 268 9.13 -17.29 0.58
C THR A 268 9.92 -17.08 1.86
N ARG A 269 10.83 -17.99 2.21
CA ARG A 269 11.70 -17.89 3.41
C ARG A 269 13.07 -18.48 3.12
N GLY A 270 14.10 -17.96 3.78
CA GLY A 270 15.47 -18.50 3.74
C GLY A 270 16.25 -18.07 2.49
N TYR A 271 15.77 -17.07 1.74
CA TYR A 271 16.38 -16.65 0.48
C TYR A 271 17.54 -15.67 0.69
N ASP A 272 17.41 -14.69 1.59
CA ASP A 272 18.48 -13.71 1.83
C ASP A 272 19.64 -14.32 2.63
N SER A 273 19.35 -15.34 3.43
CA SER A 273 20.33 -16.05 4.27
C SER A 273 20.99 -17.24 3.59
N PHE A 274 20.67 -17.56 2.32
CA PHE A 274 21.20 -18.74 1.62
C PHE A 274 22.71 -18.59 1.34
N PRO A 275 23.61 -19.27 2.08
CA PRO A 275 25.04 -19.17 1.87
C PRO A 275 25.45 -20.08 0.72
N GLN A 276 26.38 -19.63 -0.14
CA GLN A 276 26.99 -20.56 -1.10
C GLN A 276 27.69 -21.71 -0.36
N GLY A 277 27.16 -22.93 -0.53
CA GLY A 277 27.68 -24.15 0.09
C GLY A 277 27.07 -24.54 1.44
N GLY A 278 26.03 -23.83 1.92
CA GLY A 278 25.27 -24.18 3.13
C GLY A 278 24.10 -25.15 2.88
N SER A 279 23.30 -25.43 3.93
CA SER A 279 22.02 -26.10 3.78
C SER A 279 21.05 -25.21 3.00
N ASP A 280 20.37 -25.78 2.01
CA ASP A 280 19.34 -25.07 1.26
C ASP A 280 18.02 -25.12 2.02
N ASP A 281 17.83 -24.15 2.90
CA ASP A 281 16.62 -23.96 3.72
C ASP A 281 15.59 -23.05 3.04
N ARG A 282 15.78 -22.73 1.74
CA ARG A 282 14.84 -21.92 0.97
C ARG A 282 13.54 -22.68 0.79
N ARG A 283 12.43 -22.00 1.08
CA ARG A 283 11.08 -22.50 0.85
C ARG A 283 10.21 -21.47 0.17
N ARG A 284 9.37 -21.94 -0.73
CA ARG A 284 8.24 -21.23 -1.33
C ARG A 284 6.97 -21.89 -0.85
N SER A 285 6.00 -21.10 -0.45
CA SER A 285 4.77 -21.65 0.13
C SER A 285 3.54 -20.93 -0.38
N LEU A 286 2.55 -21.73 -0.80
CA LEU A 286 1.18 -21.27 -0.94
C LEU A 286 0.43 -21.54 0.36
N TYR A 287 -0.47 -20.66 0.76
CA TYR A 287 -1.33 -20.92 1.90
C TYR A 287 -2.77 -20.57 1.62
N VAL A 288 -3.66 -21.27 2.34
CA VAL A 288 -5.05 -20.88 2.53
C VAL A 288 -5.27 -20.61 4.00
N GLY A 289 -6.21 -19.71 4.33
CA GLY A 289 -6.46 -19.36 5.72
C GLY A 289 -7.84 -18.79 5.97
N VAL A 290 -8.19 -18.75 7.25
CA VAL A 290 -9.35 -18.02 7.77
C VAL A 290 -8.84 -16.95 8.72
N GLY A 291 -9.21 -15.71 8.44
CA GLY A 291 -8.76 -14.54 9.18
C GLY A 291 -9.89 -13.75 9.80
N VAL A 292 -9.53 -12.85 10.70
CA VAL A 292 -10.42 -11.82 11.23
C VAL A 292 -10.34 -10.59 10.33
N ASN A 293 -11.50 -10.02 10.00
CA ASN A 293 -11.60 -8.76 9.28
C ASN A 293 -11.23 -7.58 10.21
N VAL A 294 -9.92 -7.33 10.30
CA VAL A 294 -9.36 -6.24 11.11
C VAL A 294 -9.86 -4.88 10.62
N THR A 295 -10.03 -4.71 9.30
CA THR A 295 -10.57 -3.48 8.71
C THR A 295 -11.93 -3.14 9.31
N LYS A 296 -12.87 -4.10 9.31
CA LYS A 296 -14.21 -3.92 9.89
C LYS A 296 -14.14 -3.57 11.36
N LEU A 297 -13.27 -4.25 12.12
CA LEU A 297 -13.11 -3.99 13.55
C LEU A 297 -12.60 -2.59 13.85
N VAL A 298 -11.54 -2.14 13.16
CA VAL A 298 -10.93 -0.83 13.43
C VAL A 298 -11.84 0.31 12.97
N ARG A 299 -12.60 0.11 11.88
CA ARG A 299 -13.56 1.12 11.38
C ARG A 299 -14.69 1.47 12.35
N MET A 300 -14.91 0.65 13.38
CA MET A 300 -15.82 1.00 14.48
C MET A 300 -15.27 2.15 15.35
N PHE A 301 -13.97 2.42 15.28
CA PHE A 301 -13.29 3.40 16.14
C PHE A 301 -12.54 4.48 15.36
N ALA A 302 -12.04 4.19 14.16
CA ALA A 302 -11.27 5.12 13.35
C ALA A 302 -11.55 4.92 11.85
N ASP A 303 -11.74 6.03 11.13
CA ASP A 303 -11.84 5.98 9.67
C ASP A 303 -10.45 5.75 9.08
N THR A 304 -10.25 4.57 8.50
CA THR A 304 -8.97 4.19 7.93
C THR A 304 -9.10 3.18 6.79
N ALA A 305 -8.16 3.26 5.88
CA ALA A 305 -8.00 2.34 4.75
C ALA A 305 -6.72 1.50 4.84
N VAL A 306 -5.88 1.65 5.88
CA VAL A 306 -4.59 0.92 5.99
C VAL A 306 -4.79 -0.58 5.83
N PHE A 307 -5.76 -1.11 6.55
CA PHE A 307 -5.97 -2.55 6.67
C PHE A 307 -6.60 -3.16 5.41
N ASN A 308 -6.95 -2.33 4.41
CA ASN A 308 -7.27 -2.82 3.07
C ASN A 308 -6.02 -3.22 2.27
N TYR A 309 -4.82 -2.81 2.72
CA TYR A 309 -3.54 -3.10 2.05
C TYR A 309 -2.55 -3.81 2.95
N ILE A 310 -2.66 -3.66 4.27
CA ILE A 310 -1.78 -4.30 5.25
C ILE A 310 -2.55 -5.33 6.07
N GLN A 311 -2.03 -6.55 6.12
CA GLN A 311 -2.52 -7.60 6.99
C GLN A 311 -1.72 -7.59 8.31
N ILE A 312 -2.43 -7.61 9.44
CA ILE A 312 -1.80 -7.67 10.75
C ILE A 312 -1.36 -9.11 11.05
N PRO A 313 -0.09 -9.33 11.45
CA PRO A 313 0.37 -10.65 11.89
C PRO A 313 -0.53 -11.28 12.96
N TYR A 314 -0.66 -12.61 12.92
CA TYR A 314 -1.42 -13.41 13.90
C TYR A 314 -2.94 -13.20 13.92
N THR A 315 -3.51 -12.53 12.92
CA THR A 315 -4.96 -12.36 12.78
C THR A 315 -5.62 -13.39 11.85
N SER A 316 -4.87 -14.42 11.43
CA SER A 316 -5.41 -15.56 10.68
C SER A 316 -4.74 -16.88 11.03
N ILE A 317 -5.54 -17.94 10.96
CA ILE A 317 -5.09 -19.33 11.04
C ILE A 317 -4.90 -19.82 9.61
N ARG A 318 -3.79 -20.52 9.34
CA ARG A 318 -3.34 -20.84 7.99
C ARG A 318 -2.93 -22.30 7.91
N ALA A 319 -3.16 -22.88 6.73
CA ALA A 319 -2.53 -24.11 6.29
C ALA A 319 -1.70 -23.78 5.06
N ASP A 320 -0.39 -23.94 5.16
CA ASP A 320 0.54 -23.77 4.06
C ASP A 320 0.92 -25.10 3.41
N ARG A 321 1.31 -25.00 2.14
CA ARG A 321 1.85 -26.09 1.35
C ARG A 321 3.20 -25.64 0.82
N ASP A 322 4.23 -26.39 1.21
CA ASP A 322 5.56 -26.26 0.65
C ASP A 322 5.55 -26.67 -0.84
N LEU A 323 6.23 -25.87 -1.66
CA LEU A 323 6.38 -26.09 -3.10
C LEU A 323 7.74 -26.69 -3.47
N ASP A 324 8.59 -26.97 -2.47
CA ASP A 324 9.99 -27.36 -2.58
C ASP A 324 10.31 -28.76 -2.04
#